data_AF-A0A820LSL7-F1
#
_entry.id   AF-A0A820LSL7-F1
#
_cell.length_a   1.000
_cell.length_b   1.000
_cell.length_c   1.000
_cell.angle_alpha   90.00
_cell.angle_beta   90.00
_cell.angle_gamma   90.00
#
_symmetry.space_group_name_H-M   'P 1'
#
loop_
_entity.id
_entity.type
_entity.pdbx_description
1 polymer ?
#
loop_
_entity_poly.entity_id
_entity_poly.type
_entity_poly.pdbx_seq_one_letter_code
_entity_poly.pdbx_strand_id
1 'polypeptide(L)'
;RVIEFEKEKQRLDEMQSMLAEQQRKDWERIKFRKEEYERKRQELRERNELEAYEELQREERLQAIADRVRPHVEIDHARVLQPTKAYNAHRGLLTDINDDINIQQELFPITTFKDRKLFGDIRIRLEQRLRDAGLIQTDYARQAMAALQQAPKRIDTRENQMWSGFAFKTNDIEQHNISKPIKRDFISHP
;
A
#
# COMPACT_ATOMS: atom_id res chain seq x y z
N ARG A 1 54.23 59.09 13.22
CA ARG A 1 53.72 58.73 11.87
C ARG A 1 54.58 57.65 11.20
N VAL A 2 55.91 57.80 11.11
CA VAL A 2 56.80 56.79 10.49
C VAL A 2 56.82 55.46 11.25
N ILE A 3 56.95 55.51 12.57
CA ILE A 3 56.97 54.31 13.44
C ILE A 3 55.66 53.50 13.38
N GLU A 4 54.51 54.18 13.22
CA GLU A 4 53.20 53.53 13.07
C GLU A 4 53.10 52.83 11.71
N PHE A 5 53.61 53.44 10.65
CA PHE A 5 53.62 52.87 9.31
C PHE A 5 54.49 51.60 9.21
N GLU A 6 55.64 51.58 9.90
CA GLU A 6 56.51 50.40 9.96
C GLU A 6 55.87 49.23 10.72
N LYS A 7 55.15 49.50 11.81
CA LYS A 7 54.38 48.48 12.55
C LYS A 7 53.21 47.92 11.73
N GLU A 8 52.50 48.79 11.01
CA GLU A 8 51.41 48.38 10.12
C GLU A 8 51.95 47.48 8.99
N LYS A 9 53.10 47.82 8.42
CA LYS A 9 53.76 47.00 7.39
C LYS A 9 54.15 45.61 7.92
N GLN A 10 54.73 45.53 9.13
CA GLN A 10 55.07 44.26 9.75
C GLN A 10 53.84 43.38 9.98
N ARG A 11 52.73 43.96 10.47
CA ARG A 11 51.45 43.24 10.62
C ARG A 11 50.91 42.71 9.29
N LEU A 12 51.02 43.49 8.22
CA LEU A 12 50.60 43.06 6.88
C LEU A 12 51.46 41.92 6.35
N ASP A 13 52.79 41.99 6.55
CA ASP A 13 53.72 40.94 6.12
C ASP A 13 53.46 39.62 6.89
N GLU A 14 53.23 39.71 8.20
CA GLU A 14 52.83 38.56 9.03
C GLU A 14 51.50 37.95 8.56
N MET A 15 50.51 38.79 8.27
CA MET A 15 49.21 38.35 7.75
C MET A 15 49.34 37.66 6.39
N GLN A 16 50.17 38.21 5.49
CA GLN A 16 50.41 37.62 4.17
C GLN A 16 51.13 36.28 4.27
N SER A 17 52.11 36.14 5.18
CA SER A 17 52.78 34.88 5.44
C SER A 17 51.81 33.79 5.91
N MET A 18 50.93 34.13 6.86
CA MET A 18 49.90 33.22 7.38
C MET A 18 48.92 32.78 6.29
N LEU A 19 48.49 33.71 5.43
CA LEU A 19 47.61 33.41 4.30
C LEU A 19 48.29 32.51 3.26
N ALA A 20 49.58 32.73 2.97
CA ALA A 20 50.33 31.90 2.03
C ALA A 20 50.48 30.46 2.55
N GLU A 21 50.74 30.28 3.84
CA GLU A 21 50.77 28.95 4.47
C GLU A 21 49.40 28.25 4.43
N GLN A 22 48.33 28.99 4.71
CA GLN A 22 46.97 28.46 4.61
C GLN A 22 46.62 28.06 3.19
N GLN A 23 46.95 28.89 2.18
CA GLN A 23 46.71 28.58 0.78
C GLN A 23 47.40 27.29 0.33
N ARG A 24 48.64 27.04 0.77
CA ARG A 24 49.36 25.79 0.46
C ARG A 24 48.63 24.57 1.05
N LYS A 25 48.27 24.64 2.33
CA LYS A 25 47.54 23.55 3.01
C LYS A 25 46.17 23.30 2.39
N ASP A 26 45.47 24.37 2.03
CA ASP A 26 44.16 24.31 1.40
C ASP A 26 44.22 23.70 0.00
N TRP A 27 45.24 24.06 -0.78
CA TRP A 27 45.47 23.48 -2.10
C TRP A 27 45.72 21.97 -2.03
N GLU A 28 46.60 21.53 -1.13
CA GLU A 28 46.88 20.10 -0.91
C GLU A 28 45.62 19.34 -0.50
N ARG A 29 44.83 19.91 0.42
CA ARG A 29 43.56 19.33 0.87
C ARG A 29 42.53 19.22 -0.26
N ILE A 30 42.40 20.25 -1.09
CA ILE A 30 41.46 20.25 -2.22
C ILE A 30 41.90 19.21 -3.24
N LYS A 31 43.20 19.15 -3.56
CA LYS A 31 43.76 18.16 -4.48
C LYS A 31 43.46 16.73 -4.01
N PHE A 32 43.79 16.42 -2.76
CA PHE A 32 43.52 15.11 -2.16
C PHE A 32 42.03 14.75 -2.20
N ARG A 33 41.15 15.69 -1.83
CA ARG A 33 39.70 15.45 -1.85
C ARG A 33 39.17 15.25 -3.26
N LYS A 34 39.71 15.96 -4.25
CA LYS A 34 39.33 15.80 -5.65
C LYS A 34 39.72 14.41 -6.16
N GLU A 35 40.95 13.97 -5.88
CA GLU A 35 41.43 12.63 -6.25
C GLU A 35 40.61 11.52 -5.57
N GLU A 36 40.33 11.64 -4.27
CA GLU A 36 39.45 10.70 -3.55
C GLU A 36 38.03 10.65 -4.13
N TYR A 37 37.47 11.80 -4.49
CA TYR A 37 36.15 11.88 -5.10
C TYR A 37 36.14 11.22 -6.48
N GLU A 38 37.16 11.47 -7.30
CA GLU A 38 37.30 10.86 -8.62
C GLU A 38 37.46 9.34 -8.52
N ARG A 39 38.27 8.84 -7.58
CA ARG A 39 38.41 7.40 -7.32
C ARG A 39 37.08 6.75 -6.95
N LYS A 40 36.38 7.29 -5.95
CA LYS A 40 35.06 6.78 -5.53
C LYS A 40 34.04 6.80 -6.67
N ARG A 41 34.08 7.83 -7.52
CA ARG A 41 33.20 7.94 -8.68
C ARG A 41 33.51 6.88 -9.73
N GLN A 42 34.78 6.53 -9.94
CA GLN A 42 35.18 5.45 -10.84
C GLN A 42 34.76 4.08 -10.27
N GLU A 43 35.06 3.81 -9.00
CA GLU A 43 34.65 2.57 -8.31
C GLU A 43 33.13 2.35 -8.37
N LEU A 44 32.34 3.41 -8.21
CA LEU A 44 30.88 3.33 -8.30
C LEU A 44 30.41 3.01 -9.73
N ARG A 45 31.05 3.60 -10.74
CA ARG A 45 30.71 3.30 -12.15
C ARG A 45 31.02 1.86 -12.49
N GLU A 46 32.21 1.38 -12.14
CA GLU A 46 32.63 -0.01 -12.37
C GLU A 46 31.70 -1.00 -11.68
N ARG A 47 31.29 -0.71 -10.44
CA ARG A 47 30.31 -1.55 -9.72
C ARG A 47 28.96 -1.57 -10.43
N ASN A 48 28.43 -0.41 -10.82
CA ASN A 48 27.14 -0.33 -11.50
C ASN A 48 27.17 -1.04 -12.85
N GLU A 49 28.27 -0.94 -13.60
CA GLU A 49 28.46 -1.64 -14.87
C GLU A 49 28.50 -3.16 -14.68
N LEU A 50 29.19 -3.63 -13.63
CA LEU A 50 29.22 -5.04 -13.27
C LEU A 50 27.84 -5.56 -12.86
N GLU A 51 27.12 -4.84 -12.00
CA GLU A 51 25.77 -5.19 -11.57
C GLU A 51 24.80 -5.26 -12.77
N ALA A 52 24.84 -4.27 -13.65
CA ALA A 52 24.01 -4.26 -14.87
C ALA A 52 24.33 -5.44 -15.80
N TYR A 53 25.60 -5.82 -15.92
CA TYR A 53 25.99 -7.00 -16.70
C TYR A 53 25.48 -8.30 -16.07
N GLU A 54 25.59 -8.44 -14.75
CA GLU A 54 25.07 -9.61 -14.03
C GLU A 54 23.55 -9.72 -14.14
N GLU A 55 22.82 -8.60 -14.07
CA GLU A 55 21.38 -8.54 -14.26
C GLU A 55 20.98 -8.98 -15.67
N LEU A 56 21.63 -8.46 -16.72
CA LEU A 56 21.41 -8.89 -18.10
C LEU A 56 21.64 -10.40 -18.27
N GLN A 57 22.74 -10.92 -17.74
CA GLN A 57 23.05 -12.35 -17.80
C GLN A 57 22.04 -13.21 -17.03
N ARG A 58 21.42 -12.66 -15.97
CA ARG A 58 20.35 -13.31 -15.22
C ARG A 58 19.05 -13.30 -16.03
N GLU A 59 18.69 -12.18 -16.64
CA GLU A 59 17.52 -12.05 -17.49
C GLU A 59 17.57 -12.99 -18.68
N GLU A 60 18.71 -13.09 -19.38
CA GLU A 60 18.91 -14.02 -20.48
C GLU A 60 18.69 -15.48 -20.05
N ARG A 61 19.21 -15.87 -18.88
CA ARG A 61 19.00 -17.20 -18.32
C ARG A 61 17.54 -17.46 -17.97
N LEU A 62 16.87 -16.48 -17.36
CA LEU A 62 15.44 -16.57 -17.04
C LEU A 62 14.59 -16.66 -18.29
N GLN A 63 14.92 -15.90 -19.34
CA GLN A 63 14.22 -15.92 -20.61
C GLN A 63 14.38 -17.28 -21.30
N ALA A 64 15.58 -17.86 -21.32
CA ALA A 64 15.79 -19.21 -21.85
C ALA A 64 14.97 -20.28 -21.09
N ILE A 65 14.86 -20.16 -19.76
CA ILE A 65 14.01 -21.04 -18.95
C ILE A 65 12.53 -20.80 -19.28
N ALA A 66 12.12 -19.53 -19.36
CA ALA A 66 10.76 -19.15 -19.69
C ALA A 66 10.38 -19.73 -21.06
N ASP A 67 11.20 -19.57 -22.09
CA ASP A 67 10.93 -20.11 -23.42
C ASP A 67 10.84 -21.64 -23.42
N ARG A 68 11.62 -22.32 -22.58
CA ARG A 68 11.55 -23.79 -22.42
C ARG A 68 10.30 -24.27 -21.69
N VAL A 69 9.85 -23.55 -20.66
CA VAL A 69 8.76 -23.98 -19.77
C VAL A 69 7.40 -23.40 -20.20
N ARG A 70 7.40 -22.27 -20.90
CA ARG A 70 6.19 -21.53 -21.28
C ARG A 70 5.29 -22.43 -22.11
N PRO A 71 4.06 -22.71 -21.65
CA PRO A 71 3.12 -23.50 -22.43
C PRO A 71 2.72 -22.68 -23.67
N HIS A 72 2.82 -23.31 -24.84
CA HIS A 72 2.39 -22.69 -26.10
C HIS A 72 0.87 -22.81 -26.18
N VAL A 73 0.17 -21.79 -25.68
CA VAL A 73 -1.29 -21.69 -25.70
C VAL A 73 -1.66 -20.42 -26.43
N GLU A 74 -2.65 -20.51 -27.31
CA GLU A 74 -3.20 -19.34 -27.99
C GLU A 74 -3.73 -18.31 -26.98
N ILE A 75 -3.66 -17.03 -27.35
CA ILE A 75 -4.08 -15.94 -26.48
C ILE A 75 -5.62 -15.91 -26.47
N ASP A 76 -6.22 -16.56 -25.47
CA ASP A 76 -7.67 -16.55 -25.27
C ASP A 76 -8.09 -15.40 -24.33
N HIS A 77 -8.57 -14.30 -24.91
CA HIS A 77 -9.05 -13.13 -24.16
C HIS A 77 -10.31 -13.44 -23.36
N ALA A 78 -11.16 -14.37 -23.82
CA ALA A 78 -12.38 -14.72 -23.12
C ALA A 78 -12.05 -15.38 -21.79
N ARG A 79 -11.01 -16.22 -21.73
CA ARG A 79 -10.55 -16.89 -20.49
C ARG A 79 -10.17 -15.91 -19.37
N VAL A 80 -9.64 -14.74 -19.70
CA VAL A 80 -9.29 -13.70 -18.71
C VAL A 80 -10.53 -13.12 -18.06
N LEU A 81 -11.62 -13.00 -18.81
CA LEU A 81 -12.91 -12.49 -18.35
C LEU A 81 -13.76 -13.56 -17.66
N GLN A 82 -13.46 -14.85 -17.86
CA GLN A 82 -14.19 -15.93 -17.23
C GLN A 82 -13.88 -16.00 -15.73
N PRO A 83 -14.90 -16.21 -14.88
CA PRO A 83 -14.67 -16.44 -13.46
C PRO A 83 -13.85 -17.72 -13.22
N THR A 84 -12.95 -17.67 -12.24
CA THR A 84 -12.15 -18.85 -11.89
C THR A 84 -13.03 -19.92 -11.25
N LYS A 85 -12.60 -21.19 -11.34
CA LYS A 85 -13.30 -22.32 -10.68
C LYS A 85 -13.50 -22.08 -9.18
N ALA A 86 -12.51 -21.48 -8.51
CA ALA A 86 -12.59 -21.09 -7.11
C ALA A 86 -13.64 -20.01 -6.86
N TYR A 87 -13.73 -19.00 -7.73
CA TYR A 87 -14.77 -17.97 -7.64
C TYR A 87 -16.17 -18.56 -7.83
N ASN A 88 -16.35 -19.44 -8.81
CA ASN A 88 -17.61 -20.13 -9.04
C ASN A 88 -18.00 -21.04 -7.88
N ALA A 89 -17.04 -21.75 -7.28
CA ALA A 89 -17.27 -22.59 -6.10
C ALA A 89 -17.71 -21.75 -4.89
N HIS A 90 -17.04 -20.62 -4.64
CA HIS A 90 -17.41 -19.70 -3.56
C HIS A 90 -18.83 -19.13 -3.76
N ARG A 91 -19.22 -18.83 -5.00
CA ARG A 91 -20.57 -18.33 -5.30
C ARG A 91 -21.63 -19.42 -5.40
N GLY A 92 -21.28 -20.67 -5.14
CA GLY A 92 -22.19 -21.81 -5.28
C GLY A 92 -22.68 -22.03 -6.71
N LEU A 93 -21.97 -21.51 -7.71
CA LEU A 93 -22.28 -21.64 -9.16
C LEU A 93 -21.68 -22.90 -9.77
N LEU A 94 -20.84 -23.62 -9.02
CA LEU A 94 -20.23 -24.90 -9.42
C LEU A 94 -21.16 -26.07 -9.02
N THR A 95 -22.47 -25.95 -9.29
CA THR A 95 -23.51 -26.89 -8.84
C THR A 95 -23.88 -27.93 -9.89
N ASP A 96 -22.96 -28.27 -10.79
CA ASP A 96 -23.08 -29.51 -11.55
C ASP A 96 -22.34 -30.59 -10.75
N ILE A 97 -23.09 -31.60 -10.31
CA ILE A 97 -22.67 -32.85 -9.65
C ILE A 97 -22.96 -32.86 -8.14
N ASN A 98 -24.17 -33.34 -7.83
CA ASN A 98 -24.65 -33.94 -6.58
C ASN A 98 -25.22 -32.99 -5.53
N ASP A 99 -26.27 -33.49 -4.87
CA ASP A 99 -27.17 -32.85 -3.91
C ASP A 99 -26.50 -32.41 -2.58
N ASP A 100 -25.30 -31.84 -2.66
CA ASP A 100 -24.56 -31.38 -1.50
C ASP A 100 -25.04 -29.97 -1.14
N ILE A 101 -25.73 -29.92 0.00
CA ILE A 101 -26.16 -28.71 0.71
C ILE A 101 -25.06 -27.65 0.60
N ASN A 102 -25.34 -26.50 -0.02
CA ASN A 102 -24.39 -25.39 -0.14
C ASN A 102 -23.82 -25.04 1.26
N ILE A 103 -22.61 -25.52 1.54
CA ILE A 103 -21.96 -25.41 2.86
C ILE A 103 -21.66 -23.93 3.17
N GLN A 104 -21.55 -23.10 2.13
CA GLN A 104 -21.15 -21.70 2.25
C GLN A 104 -22.30 -20.70 2.28
N GLN A 105 -23.56 -21.14 2.11
CA GLN A 105 -24.68 -20.21 2.22
C GLN A 105 -25.03 -19.97 3.69
N GLU A 106 -24.64 -18.80 4.21
CA GLU A 106 -25.05 -18.33 5.53
C GLU A 106 -26.57 -18.04 5.55
N LEU A 107 -27.30 -18.58 6.52
CA LEU A 107 -28.74 -18.31 6.71
C LEU A 107 -29.02 -16.91 7.29
N PHE A 108 -28.04 -16.33 7.96
CA PHE A 108 -28.14 -15.01 8.58
C PHE A 108 -26.75 -14.34 8.61
N PRO A 109 -26.68 -13.01 8.51
CA PRO A 109 -25.40 -12.30 8.54
C PRO A 109 -24.75 -12.40 9.92
N ILE A 110 -23.50 -12.87 9.94
CA ILE A 110 -22.68 -12.94 11.15
C ILE A 110 -21.71 -11.75 11.17
N THR A 111 -21.83 -10.89 12.18
CA THR A 111 -20.99 -9.67 12.31
C THR A 111 -19.88 -9.81 13.36
N THR A 112 -19.65 -11.01 13.88
CA THR A 112 -18.74 -11.24 15.02
C THR A 112 -17.50 -12.02 14.60
N PHE A 113 -16.32 -11.51 15.00
CA PHE A 113 -15.02 -12.07 14.62
C PHE A 113 -14.35 -12.92 15.74
N LYS A 114 -15.06 -13.22 16.83
CA LYS A 114 -14.51 -13.99 17.98
C LYS A 114 -15.19 -15.34 18.10
N ASP A 115 -14.42 -16.43 18.02
CA ASP A 115 -14.91 -17.82 18.09
C ASP A 115 -15.78 -18.10 19.30
N ARG A 116 -15.36 -17.66 20.50
CA ARG A 116 -16.15 -17.85 21.74
C ARG A 116 -17.55 -17.23 21.65
N LYS A 117 -17.68 -16.11 20.94
CA LYS A 117 -18.97 -15.43 20.76
C LYS A 117 -19.80 -16.09 19.64
N LEU A 118 -19.14 -16.68 18.64
CA LEU A 118 -19.80 -17.46 17.59
C LEU A 118 -20.45 -18.72 18.18
N PHE A 119 -19.67 -19.56 18.87
CA PHE A 119 -20.20 -20.80 19.47
C PHE A 119 -21.18 -20.56 20.64
N GLY A 120 -21.19 -19.35 21.21
CA GLY A 120 -22.17 -18.94 22.22
C GLY A 120 -23.54 -18.57 21.65
N ASP A 121 -23.66 -18.27 20.35
CA ASP A 121 -24.92 -17.87 19.74
C ASP A 121 -25.84 -19.10 19.57
N ILE A 122 -27.09 -18.97 20.02
CA ILE A 122 -28.11 -20.02 19.89
C ILE A 122 -28.45 -20.27 18.43
N ARG A 123 -28.43 -19.22 17.59
CA ARG A 123 -28.75 -19.32 16.15
C ARG A 123 -27.73 -20.17 15.41
N ILE A 124 -26.44 -20.02 15.75
CA ILE A 124 -25.36 -20.85 15.18
C ILE A 124 -25.55 -22.31 15.59
N ARG A 125 -25.86 -22.55 16.87
CA ARG A 125 -26.10 -23.93 17.36
C ARG A 125 -27.33 -24.57 16.72
N LEU A 126 -28.41 -23.82 16.51
CA LEU A 126 -29.60 -24.35 15.84
C LEU A 126 -29.33 -24.62 14.35
N GLU A 127 -28.66 -23.70 13.66
CA GLU A 127 -28.28 -23.86 12.25
C GLU A 127 -27.51 -25.17 12.02
N GLN A 128 -26.52 -25.44 12.87
CA GLN A 128 -25.74 -26.67 12.81
C GLN A 128 -26.64 -27.91 12.93
N ARG A 129 -27.59 -27.92 13.87
CA ARG A 129 -28.52 -29.05 14.04
C ARG A 129 -29.48 -29.21 12.87
N LEU A 130 -29.95 -28.11 12.30
CA LEU A 130 -30.81 -28.14 11.11
C LEU A 130 -30.06 -28.63 9.87
N ARG A 131 -28.76 -28.34 9.79
CA ARG A 131 -27.87 -28.84 8.74
C ARG A 131 -27.58 -30.33 8.92
N ASP A 132 -27.25 -30.77 10.14
CA ASP A 132 -27.03 -32.19 10.47
C ASP A 132 -28.28 -33.03 10.18
N ALA A 133 -29.48 -32.45 10.37
CA ALA A 133 -30.76 -33.09 10.08
C ALA A 133 -31.19 -32.97 8.59
N GLY A 134 -30.44 -32.26 7.74
CA GLY A 134 -30.80 -32.02 6.33
C GLY A 134 -32.05 -31.14 6.13
N LEU A 135 -32.54 -30.48 7.17
CA LEU A 135 -33.79 -29.68 7.15
C LEU A 135 -33.55 -28.21 6.79
N ILE A 136 -32.32 -27.83 6.45
CA ILE A 136 -31.87 -26.44 6.35
C ILE A 136 -32.65 -25.62 5.31
N GLN A 137 -33.10 -26.24 4.22
CA GLN A 137 -33.84 -25.58 3.13
C GLN A 137 -35.36 -25.60 3.33
N THR A 138 -35.86 -26.18 4.41
CA THR A 138 -37.31 -26.28 4.67
C THR A 138 -37.88 -24.98 5.23
N ASP A 139 -39.17 -24.73 4.99
CA ASP A 139 -39.89 -23.60 5.60
C ASP A 139 -39.88 -23.65 7.13
N TYR A 140 -39.82 -24.87 7.68
CA TYR A 140 -39.68 -25.08 9.12
C TYR A 140 -38.39 -24.47 9.67
N ALA A 141 -37.25 -24.73 9.02
CA ALA A 141 -35.97 -24.13 9.41
C ALA A 141 -36.03 -22.59 9.36
N ARG A 142 -36.65 -22.02 8.32
CA ARG A 142 -36.83 -20.57 8.18
C ARG A 142 -37.66 -19.98 9.32
N GLN A 143 -38.78 -20.62 9.67
CA GLN A 143 -39.66 -20.18 10.75
C GLN A 143 -38.99 -20.32 12.13
N ALA A 144 -38.30 -21.43 12.38
CA ALA A 144 -37.57 -21.67 13.62
C ALA A 144 -36.45 -20.64 13.84
N MET A 145 -35.67 -20.35 12.78
CA MET A 145 -34.62 -19.34 12.83
C MET A 145 -35.18 -17.91 12.99
N ALA A 146 -36.32 -17.61 12.37
CA ALA A 146 -37.00 -16.31 12.53
C ALA A 146 -37.55 -16.12 13.95
N ALA A 147 -38.05 -17.18 14.59
CA ALA A 147 -38.53 -17.14 15.98
C ALA A 147 -37.39 -16.89 16.99
N LEU A 148 -36.16 -17.26 16.64
CA LEU A 148 -34.97 -17.10 17.47
C LEU A 148 -34.24 -15.76 17.26
N GLN A 149 -34.88 -14.79 16.61
CA GLN A 149 -34.31 -13.45 16.51
C GLN A 149 -34.01 -12.88 17.89
N GLN A 150 -32.71 -12.76 18.18
CA GLN A 150 -32.24 -12.04 19.36
C GLN A 150 -32.71 -10.59 19.27
N ALA A 151 -33.18 -10.02 20.38
CA ALA A 151 -33.43 -8.59 20.46
C ALA A 151 -32.17 -7.84 19.98
N PRO A 152 -32.31 -6.77 19.18
CA PRO A 152 -31.17 -5.98 18.77
C PRO A 152 -30.41 -5.58 20.04
N LYS A 153 -29.08 -5.73 20.04
CA LYS A 153 -28.27 -5.30 21.17
C LYS A 153 -28.64 -3.85 21.47
N ARG A 154 -29.15 -3.62 22.67
CA ARG A 154 -29.45 -2.28 23.16
C ARG A 154 -28.15 -1.50 23.03
N ILE A 155 -28.13 -0.50 22.14
CA ILE A 155 -26.99 0.42 22.04
C ILE A 155 -27.02 1.18 23.36
N ASP A 156 -26.04 0.96 24.24
CA ASP A 156 -25.95 1.71 25.49
C ASP A 156 -25.75 3.19 25.13
N THR A 157 -26.82 3.98 25.32
CA THR A 157 -26.88 5.41 25.01
C THR A 157 -25.97 6.28 25.91
N ARG A 158 -25.11 5.68 26.75
CA ARG A 158 -24.25 6.41 27.68
C ARG A 158 -22.98 6.96 27.05
N GLU A 159 -22.44 6.33 26.00
CA GLU A 159 -21.25 6.86 25.30
C GLU A 159 -21.60 7.86 24.18
N ASN A 160 -22.83 7.87 23.67
CA ASN A 160 -23.20 8.72 22.53
C ASN A 160 -23.73 10.12 22.91
N GLN A 161 -23.71 10.48 24.21
CA GLN A 161 -23.99 11.86 24.63
C GLN A 161 -22.76 12.79 24.49
N MET A 162 -21.55 12.25 24.33
CA MET A 162 -20.36 13.08 24.11
C MET A 162 -20.19 13.56 22.66
N TRP A 163 -20.78 12.85 21.68
CA TRP A 163 -20.63 13.14 20.25
C TRP A 163 -21.93 13.57 19.54
N SER A 164 -23.04 13.74 20.27
CA SER A 164 -24.30 14.29 19.72
C SER A 164 -24.43 15.81 19.87
N GLY A 165 -23.42 16.49 20.43
CA GLY A 165 -23.35 17.96 20.52
C GLY A 165 -22.88 18.67 19.25
N PHE A 166 -22.39 17.95 18.25
CA PHE A 166 -21.99 18.50 16.94
C PHE A 166 -22.94 18.00 15.84
N ALA A 167 -24.24 18.25 16.00
CA ALA A 167 -25.14 18.27 14.85
C ALA A 167 -24.81 19.52 14.02
N PHE A 168 -23.87 19.40 13.07
CA PHE A 168 -23.74 20.36 12.00
C PHE A 168 -25.09 20.38 11.26
N LYS A 169 -25.85 21.45 11.45
CA LYS A 169 -27.04 21.73 10.66
C LYS A 169 -26.62 21.85 9.19
N THR A 170 -26.81 20.80 8.41
CA THR A 170 -26.76 20.90 6.94
C THR A 170 -28.13 21.35 6.45
N ASN A 171 -28.50 22.58 6.76
CA ASN A 171 -29.50 23.32 6.00
C ASN A 171 -28.80 24.63 5.65
N ASP A 172 -28.37 24.71 4.39
CA ASP A 172 -28.13 25.91 3.57
C ASP A 172 -27.13 25.52 2.47
N ILE A 173 -27.61 24.71 1.51
CA ILE A 173 -27.01 24.68 0.17
C ILE A 173 -28.10 25.19 -0.76
N GLU A 174 -28.32 26.50 -0.65
CA GLU A 174 -28.93 27.25 -1.73
C GLU A 174 -28.03 27.21 -2.95
N GLN A 175 -28.69 27.17 -4.10
CA GLN A 175 -28.10 27.05 -5.41
C GLN A 175 -27.22 28.26 -5.73
N HIS A 176 -25.92 28.05 -5.86
CA HIS A 176 -25.09 28.94 -6.67
C HIS A 176 -24.17 28.16 -7.62
N ASN A 177 -24.61 28.14 -8.88
CA ASN A 177 -23.83 27.91 -10.08
C ASN A 177 -22.47 28.62 -10.01
N ILE A 178 -21.37 27.86 -10.11
CA ILE A 178 -20.11 28.42 -10.62
C ILE A 178 -19.43 27.39 -11.53
N SER A 179 -19.84 27.40 -12.81
CA SER A 179 -18.97 26.97 -13.90
C SER A 179 -17.87 28.02 -14.08
N LYS A 180 -16.61 27.71 -13.74
CA LYS A 180 -15.45 28.39 -14.34
C LYS A 180 -14.33 27.38 -14.63
N PRO A 181 -13.74 27.39 -15.84
CA PRO A 181 -12.73 26.42 -16.25
C PRO A 181 -11.37 26.72 -15.61
N ILE A 182 -10.67 25.65 -15.23
CA ILE A 182 -9.31 25.66 -14.69
C ILE A 182 -8.35 26.02 -15.83
N LYS A 183 -7.70 27.19 -15.75
CA LYS A 183 -6.54 27.50 -16.61
C LYS A 183 -5.32 26.73 -16.10
N ARG A 184 -4.72 25.93 -16.97
CA ARG A 184 -3.40 25.32 -16.76
C ARG A 184 -2.36 26.21 -17.43
N ASP A 185 -1.57 26.91 -16.63
CA ASP A 185 -0.44 27.67 -17.15
C ASP A 185 0.73 26.70 -17.40
N PHE A 186 1.08 26.53 -18.68
CA PHE A 186 2.29 25.84 -19.11
C PHE A 186 3.49 26.77 -18.87
N ILE A 187 4.44 26.31 -18.04
CA ILE A 187 5.73 26.99 -17.87
C ILE A 187 6.70 26.41 -18.90
N SER A 188 6.95 27.15 -19.99
CA SER A 188 8.08 26.94 -20.88
C SER A 188 9.36 27.48 -20.22
N HIS A 189 10.38 26.63 -20.07
CA HIS A 189 11.72 27.08 -19.68
C HIS A 189 12.59 27.29 -20.94
N PRO A 190 13.45 28.33 -20.96
CA PRO A 190 14.43 28.57 -22.02
C PRO A 190 15.59 27.58 -21.98
#